data_AF-A0A2D6E1C9-F1
#
_entry.id   AF-A0A2D6E1C9-F1
#
_cell.length_a   1.000
_cell.length_b   1.000
_cell.length_c   1.000
_cell.angle_alpha   90.00
_cell.angle_beta   90.00
_cell.angle_gamma   90.00
#
_symmetry.space_group_name_H-M   'P 1'
#
loop_
_entity.id
_entity.type
_entity.pdbx_description
1 polymer ?
#
loop_
_entity_poly.entity_id
_entity_poly.type
_entity_poly.pdbx_seq_one_letter_code
_entity_poly.pdbx_strand_id
1 'polypeptide(L)'
;MNKIAETEFEEMVQPISAEETAIDRIITDDLKGAPADYEPEWSEYLLDQLSDHELINGAPTVDGLRRIAEKCFGEIVDSRSQIVETPCADNGMRCTVCHTLRVIKYRNGQQVQVDGCVDVVYHKTPYPFKDHLVATADTRAEGKALRRALKIRVITAEELQHEDEEEALSSDEAVNDQQVLAINQLCKRLNISVVAIAKDQYNTIKSINDLRNLEARLLISKLSGLQRTPDDVSESYIGYDENWKSDFYGSKK
;
A
#
# COMPACT_ATOMS: atom_id res chain seq x y z
N MET A 1 26.02 78.49 -35.61
CA MET A 1 26.68 77.44 -34.82
C MET A 1 25.60 76.57 -34.20
N ASN A 2 25.54 75.33 -34.69
CA ASN A 2 24.79 74.13 -34.32
C ASN A 2 23.58 74.20 -33.38
N LYS A 3 22.39 74.00 -33.99
CA LYS A 3 21.28 73.26 -33.36
C LYS A 3 21.70 71.79 -33.28
N ILE A 4 21.71 71.22 -32.09
CA ILE A 4 21.91 69.79 -31.87
C ILE A 4 20.58 69.11 -32.21
N ALA A 5 20.62 68.17 -33.14
CA ALA A 5 19.50 67.32 -33.50
C ALA A 5 19.23 66.34 -32.35
N GLU A 6 18.06 66.46 -31.72
CA GLU A 6 17.47 65.39 -30.93
C GLU A 6 17.15 64.25 -31.90
N THR A 7 17.90 63.16 -31.78
CA THR A 7 17.75 61.96 -32.59
C THR A 7 16.40 61.30 -32.31
N GLU A 8 15.66 61.01 -33.40
CA GLU A 8 14.37 60.30 -33.49
C GLU A 8 14.40 58.83 -32.98
N PHE A 9 15.17 58.51 -31.94
CA PHE A 9 15.30 57.14 -31.43
C PHE A 9 14.45 56.86 -30.17
N GLU A 10 13.84 57.90 -29.58
CA GLU A 10 13.03 57.79 -28.36
C GLU A 10 11.53 57.55 -28.60
N GLU A 11 11.05 57.57 -29.85
CA GLU A 11 9.61 57.40 -30.16
C GLU A 11 9.19 55.97 -30.56
N MET A 12 10.01 54.94 -30.34
CA MET A 12 9.67 53.55 -30.69
C MET A 12 9.75 52.53 -29.54
N VAL A 13 9.73 52.98 -28.28
CA VAL A 13 9.54 52.06 -27.15
C VAL A 13 8.08 52.07 -26.75
N GLN A 14 7.32 51.08 -27.23
CA GLN A 14 6.01 50.81 -26.66
C GLN A 14 6.21 50.49 -25.17
N PRO A 15 5.44 51.11 -24.25
CA PRO A 15 5.49 50.74 -22.86
C PRO A 15 4.99 49.30 -22.76
N ILE A 16 5.90 48.37 -22.48
CA ILE A 16 5.55 47.03 -22.02
C ILE A 16 4.73 47.27 -20.75
N SER A 17 3.44 46.95 -20.79
CA SER A 17 2.54 47.09 -19.65
C SER A 17 3.15 46.36 -18.45
N ALA A 18 3.45 47.13 -17.41
CA ALA A 18 4.16 46.67 -16.21
C ALA A 18 3.29 45.79 -15.29
N GLU A 19 2.43 44.94 -15.84
CA GLU A 19 1.53 44.05 -15.10
C GLU A 19 1.59 42.57 -15.51
N GLU A 20 2.44 42.17 -16.47
CA GLU A 20 2.76 40.74 -16.66
C GLU A 20 3.96 40.38 -15.76
N THR A 21 3.67 40.04 -14.51
CA THR A 21 4.68 39.48 -13.61
C THR A 21 5.17 38.13 -14.14
N ALA A 22 6.41 37.75 -13.83
CA ALA A 22 7.03 36.48 -14.26
C ALA A 22 6.20 35.21 -13.96
N ILE A 23 5.17 35.32 -13.12
CA ILE A 23 4.18 34.29 -12.81
C ILE A 23 3.31 33.95 -14.03
N ASP A 24 2.91 34.94 -14.83
CA ASP A 24 2.08 34.71 -16.03
C ASP A 24 2.82 33.94 -17.13
N ARG A 25 4.16 33.89 -17.09
CA ARG A 25 4.97 33.13 -18.05
C ARG A 25 5.09 31.63 -17.71
N ILE A 26 4.76 31.21 -16.49
CA ILE A 26 4.89 29.81 -16.05
C ILE A 26 3.53 29.09 -16.05
N ILE A 27 2.43 29.84 -16.03
CA ILE A 27 1.09 29.28 -16.20
C ILE A 27 0.92 28.89 -17.66
N THR A 28 0.97 27.59 -17.94
CA THR A 28 0.55 27.07 -19.25
C THR A 28 -0.91 27.47 -19.50
N ASP A 29 -1.28 27.77 -20.75
CA ASP A 29 -2.67 28.14 -21.09
C ASP A 29 -3.69 27.10 -20.59
N ASP A 30 -3.27 25.83 -20.46
CA ASP A 30 -4.05 24.69 -19.95
C ASP A 30 -4.46 24.80 -18.47
N LEU A 31 -3.80 25.67 -17.67
CA LEU A 31 -4.13 25.89 -16.26
C LEU A 31 -5.06 27.09 -16.04
N LYS A 32 -5.39 27.85 -17.09
CA LYS A 32 -6.32 28.97 -16.99
C LYS A 32 -7.73 28.45 -16.65
N GLY A 33 -8.16 28.73 -15.42
CA GLY A 33 -9.47 28.31 -14.90
C GLY A 33 -9.44 27.07 -14.00
N ALA A 34 -8.28 26.46 -13.77
CA ALA A 34 -8.16 25.37 -12.79
C ALA A 34 -8.33 25.90 -11.35
N PRO A 35 -9.12 25.23 -10.49
CA PRO A 35 -9.24 25.58 -9.08
C PRO A 35 -7.88 25.53 -8.38
N ALA A 36 -7.74 26.25 -7.27
CA ALA A 36 -6.54 26.17 -6.46
C ALA A 36 -6.43 24.83 -5.71
N ASP A 37 -5.20 24.40 -5.42
CA ASP A 37 -4.93 23.12 -4.75
C ASP A 37 -5.42 23.04 -3.28
N TYR A 38 -6.04 24.10 -2.77
CA TYR A 38 -6.70 24.20 -1.47
C TYR A 38 -8.21 24.39 -1.58
N GLU A 39 -8.76 24.51 -2.80
CA GLU A 39 -10.19 24.65 -3.03
C GLU A 39 -10.90 23.29 -3.02
N PRO A 40 -12.14 23.20 -2.51
CA PRO A 40 -12.90 21.95 -2.46
C PRO A 40 -13.03 21.25 -3.83
N GLU A 41 -13.17 22.03 -4.90
CA GLU A 41 -13.38 21.58 -6.28
C GLU A 41 -12.11 20.98 -6.91
N TRP A 42 -10.94 21.16 -6.27
CA TRP A 42 -9.66 20.67 -6.78
C TRP A 42 -9.62 19.16 -7.03
N SER A 43 -10.18 18.39 -6.09
CA SER A 43 -10.16 16.93 -6.19
C SER A 43 -11.03 16.45 -7.36
N GLU A 44 -12.22 17.01 -7.51
CA GLU A 44 -13.14 16.68 -8.61
C GLU A 44 -12.53 17.08 -9.95
N TYR A 45 -12.01 18.31 -10.05
CA TYR A 45 -11.32 18.80 -11.24
C TYR A 45 -10.21 17.86 -11.71
N LEU A 46 -9.35 17.37 -10.79
CA LEU A 46 -8.27 16.46 -11.12
C LEU A 46 -8.78 15.10 -11.60
N LEU A 47 -9.77 14.54 -10.92
CA LEU A 47 -10.31 13.21 -11.24
C LEU A 47 -11.05 13.22 -12.58
N ASP A 48 -11.69 14.33 -12.95
CA ASP A 48 -12.32 14.54 -14.26
C ASP A 48 -11.31 14.55 -15.43
N GLN A 49 -10.00 14.71 -15.14
CA GLN A 49 -8.95 14.62 -16.16
C GLN A 49 -8.51 13.19 -16.46
N LEU A 50 -8.96 12.21 -15.68
CA LEU A 50 -8.69 10.80 -15.90
C LEU A 50 -9.58 10.28 -17.02
N SER A 51 -9.04 9.34 -17.77
CA SER A 51 -9.79 8.59 -18.76
C SER A 51 -10.29 7.27 -18.17
N ASP A 52 -11.31 6.67 -18.80
CA ASP A 52 -11.94 5.45 -18.29
C ASP A 52 -10.96 4.28 -18.12
N HIS A 53 -9.88 4.22 -18.91
CA HIS A 53 -8.86 3.16 -18.80
C HIS A 53 -7.86 3.37 -17.65
N GLU A 54 -7.85 4.56 -17.06
CA GLU A 54 -7.08 4.92 -15.86
C GLU A 54 -7.93 4.77 -14.60
N LEU A 55 -9.13 4.22 -14.73
CA LEU A 55 -10.03 3.93 -13.63
C LEU A 55 -10.27 2.42 -13.55
N ILE A 56 -10.00 1.84 -12.38
CA ILE A 56 -10.32 0.44 -12.07
C ILE A 56 -11.28 0.47 -10.90
N ASN A 57 -12.50 -0.04 -11.10
CA ASN A 57 -13.57 -0.01 -10.10
C ASN A 57 -13.84 1.39 -9.52
N GLY A 58 -13.72 2.43 -10.36
CA GLY A 58 -13.90 3.83 -9.96
C GLY A 58 -12.72 4.45 -9.19
N ALA A 59 -11.65 3.68 -8.94
CA ALA A 59 -10.42 4.19 -8.35
C ALA A 59 -9.37 4.51 -9.43
N PRO A 60 -8.62 5.61 -9.31
CA PRO A 60 -7.56 5.96 -10.26
C PRO A 60 -6.38 5.00 -10.16
N THR A 61 -5.78 4.67 -11.31
CA THR A 61 -4.48 3.98 -11.35
C THR A 61 -3.35 4.92 -10.97
N VAL A 62 -2.23 4.36 -10.52
CA VAL A 62 -1.01 5.13 -10.24
C VAL A 62 -0.52 5.87 -11.49
N ASP A 63 -0.56 5.21 -12.64
CA ASP A 63 -0.18 5.80 -13.93
C ASP A 63 -1.06 7.00 -14.30
N GLY A 64 -2.37 6.87 -14.11
CA GLY A 64 -3.30 7.99 -14.30
C GLY A 64 -3.03 9.16 -13.37
N LEU A 65 -2.75 8.88 -12.09
CA LEU A 65 -2.37 9.92 -11.13
C LEU A 65 -1.05 10.60 -11.51
N ARG A 66 -0.06 9.86 -12.00
CA ARG A 66 1.22 10.40 -12.47
C ARG A 66 0.99 11.33 -13.67
N ARG A 67 0.19 10.91 -14.64
CA ARG A 67 -0.13 11.73 -15.82
C ARG A 67 -0.85 13.02 -15.44
N ILE A 68 -1.89 12.95 -14.60
CA ILE A 68 -2.63 14.17 -14.21
C ILE A 68 -1.79 15.08 -13.31
N ALA A 69 -0.83 14.55 -12.55
CA ALA A 69 0.11 15.38 -11.80
C ALA A 69 0.97 16.23 -12.75
N GLU A 70 1.54 15.61 -13.77
CA GLU A 70 2.32 16.27 -14.82
C GLU A 70 1.47 17.21 -15.70
N LYS A 71 0.17 16.94 -15.84
CA LYS A 71 -0.75 17.77 -16.64
C LYS A 71 -1.23 19.00 -15.87
N CYS A 72 -1.62 18.82 -14.60
CA CYS A 72 -2.44 19.80 -13.88
C CYS A 72 -1.74 20.43 -12.67
N PHE A 73 -0.65 19.83 -12.17
CA PHE A 73 -0.04 20.25 -10.91
C PHE A 73 1.38 20.78 -11.10
N GLY A 74 2.26 20.00 -11.73
CA GLY A 74 3.65 20.39 -11.92
C GLY A 74 4.53 19.27 -12.46
N GLU A 75 5.76 19.63 -12.83
CA GLU A 75 6.77 18.72 -13.36
C GLU A 75 7.34 17.83 -12.25
N ILE A 76 7.28 16.50 -12.40
CA ILE A 76 7.92 15.55 -11.48
C ILE A 76 9.42 15.50 -11.80
N VAL A 77 10.21 16.17 -10.96
CA VAL A 77 11.67 16.26 -11.14
C VAL A 77 12.44 15.14 -10.46
N ASP A 78 11.82 14.41 -9.53
CA ASP A 78 12.40 13.23 -8.88
C ASP A 78 11.29 12.29 -8.42
N SER A 79 11.46 11.01 -8.71
CA SER A 79 10.55 9.93 -8.32
C SER A 79 11.41 8.71 -8.05
N ARG A 80 11.50 8.32 -6.78
CA ARG A 80 12.41 7.25 -6.35
C ARG A 80 11.85 6.48 -5.18
N SER A 81 12.14 5.20 -5.16
CA SER A 81 11.76 4.32 -4.06
C SER A 81 12.97 3.84 -3.28
N GLN A 82 12.79 3.81 -1.97
CA GLN A 82 13.69 3.17 -1.03
C GLN A 82 12.98 1.96 -0.42
N ILE A 83 13.58 0.79 -0.61
CA ILE A 83 13.16 -0.41 0.09
C ILE A 83 13.63 -0.29 1.54
N VAL A 84 12.67 -0.22 2.47
CA VAL A 84 12.92 -0.10 3.91
C VAL A 84 13.05 -1.50 4.52
N GLU A 85 12.16 -2.41 4.14
CA GLU A 85 12.19 -3.82 4.54
C GLU A 85 11.93 -4.71 3.32
N THR A 86 12.75 -5.75 3.15
CA THR A 86 12.49 -6.83 2.19
C THR A 86 11.72 -7.97 2.85
N PRO A 87 10.93 -8.76 2.09
CA PRO A 87 10.23 -9.91 2.66
C PRO A 87 11.21 -10.93 3.24
N CYS A 88 11.04 -11.27 4.51
CA CYS A 88 11.76 -12.36 5.16
C CYS A 88 10.86 -13.10 6.15
N ALA A 89 11.29 -14.28 6.61
CA ALA A 89 10.52 -15.04 7.59
C ALA A 89 10.31 -14.26 8.90
N ASP A 90 11.32 -13.52 9.34
CA ASP A 90 11.33 -12.81 10.63
C ASP A 90 10.35 -11.63 10.67
N ASN A 91 10.08 -10.98 9.53
CA ASN A 91 9.12 -9.88 9.44
C ASN A 91 7.73 -10.31 8.95
N GLY A 92 7.47 -11.62 8.90
CA GLY A 92 6.20 -12.18 8.44
C GLY A 92 5.98 -11.95 6.94
N MET A 93 7.03 -12.06 6.13
CA MET A 93 6.99 -11.88 4.68
C MET A 93 6.37 -10.53 4.28
N ARG A 94 6.73 -9.47 5.01
CA ARG A 94 6.33 -8.08 4.77
C ARG A 94 7.39 -7.36 3.94
N CYS A 95 6.94 -6.54 3.00
CA CYS A 95 7.78 -5.56 2.33
C CYS A 95 7.31 -4.16 2.71
N THR A 96 8.26 -3.29 3.08
CA THR A 96 8.01 -1.88 3.35
C THR A 96 8.80 -1.05 2.36
N VAL A 97 8.10 -0.19 1.61
CA VAL A 97 8.72 0.72 0.64
C VAL A 97 8.29 2.15 0.95
N CYS A 98 9.26 3.07 0.84
CA CYS A 98 9.05 4.50 0.91
C CYS A 98 9.36 5.11 -0.45
N HIS A 99 8.38 5.72 -1.10
CA HIS A 99 8.55 6.45 -2.34
C HIS A 99 8.65 7.94 -2.05
N THR A 100 9.72 8.60 -2.48
CA THR A 100 9.89 10.05 -2.41
C THR A 100 9.60 10.65 -3.78
N LEU A 101 8.69 11.63 -3.80
CA LEU A 101 8.30 12.38 -4.98
C LEU A 101 8.66 13.86 -4.81
N ARG A 102 9.29 14.46 -5.82
CA ARG A 102 9.52 15.91 -5.88
C ARG A 102 8.89 16.49 -7.14
N VAL A 103 8.11 17.55 -6.95
CA VAL A 103 7.35 18.20 -8.02
C VAL A 103 7.62 19.71 -7.99
N ILE A 104 7.85 20.32 -9.14
CA ILE A 104 7.90 21.79 -9.31
C ILE A 104 6.55 22.24 -9.84
N LYS A 105 5.78 22.97 -9.04
CA LYS A 105 4.44 23.42 -9.42
C LYS A 105 4.50 24.40 -10.59
N TYR A 106 3.64 24.22 -11.58
CA TYR A 106 3.53 25.17 -12.69
C TYR A 106 3.01 26.54 -12.26
N ARG A 107 2.07 26.59 -11.31
CA ARG A 107 1.43 27.85 -10.91
C ARG A 107 2.40 28.89 -10.32
N ASN A 108 3.43 28.45 -9.60
CA ASN A 108 4.29 29.35 -8.84
C ASN A 108 5.77 28.91 -8.75
N GLY A 109 6.16 27.85 -9.44
CA GLY A 109 7.52 27.29 -9.37
C GLY A 109 7.89 26.69 -8.00
N GLN A 110 6.94 26.56 -7.07
CA GLN A 110 7.22 26.02 -5.74
C GLN A 110 7.58 24.54 -5.85
N GLN A 111 8.71 24.16 -5.26
CA GLN A 111 9.08 22.76 -5.10
C GLN A 111 8.32 22.14 -3.92
N VAL A 112 7.61 21.05 -4.20
CA VAL A 112 6.96 20.19 -3.21
C VAL A 112 7.74 18.88 -3.14
N GLN A 113 8.00 18.41 -1.93
CA GLN A 113 8.51 17.07 -1.68
C GLN A 113 7.56 16.35 -0.75
N VAL A 114 7.17 15.13 -1.12
CA VAL A 114 6.34 14.26 -0.30
C VAL A 114 6.88 12.84 -0.34
N ASP A 115 6.67 12.13 0.75
CA ASP A 115 6.98 10.71 0.85
C ASP A 115 5.67 9.90 0.89
N GLY A 116 5.67 8.69 0.37
CA GLY A 116 4.60 7.70 0.50
C GLY A 116 5.19 6.40 1.04
N CYS A 117 4.86 6.04 2.28
CA CYS A 117 5.30 4.77 2.88
C CYS A 117 4.14 3.77 2.88
N VAL A 118 4.41 2.55 2.43
CA VAL A 118 3.44 1.45 2.37
C VAL A 118 4.07 0.15 2.85
N ASP A 119 3.29 -0.61 3.62
CA ASP A 119 3.55 -1.98 3.98
C ASP A 119 2.68 -2.92 3.13
N VAL A 120 3.30 -3.94 2.54
CA VAL A 120 2.60 -5.00 1.80
C VAL A 120 3.00 -6.34 2.40
N VAL A 121 2.01 -7.18 2.71
CA VAL A 121 2.23 -8.49 3.33
C VAL A 121 1.88 -9.57 2.32
N TYR A 122 2.77 -10.56 2.15
CA TYR A 122 2.62 -11.64 1.17
C TYR A 122 1.26 -12.35 1.25
N HIS A 123 0.82 -12.71 2.46
CA HIS A 123 -0.42 -13.46 2.69
C HIS A 123 -1.70 -12.67 2.40
N LYS A 124 -1.63 -11.34 2.40
CA LYS A 124 -2.77 -10.43 2.12
C LYS A 124 -2.73 -9.88 0.70
N THR A 125 -1.80 -10.35 -0.12
CA THR A 125 -1.63 -9.89 -1.48
C THR A 125 -2.17 -10.97 -2.42
N PRO A 126 -3.07 -10.64 -3.35
CA PRO A 126 -3.61 -11.62 -4.28
C PRO A 126 -2.54 -12.13 -5.25
N TYR A 127 -2.72 -13.35 -5.75
CA TYR A 127 -1.93 -13.85 -6.88
C TYR A 127 -2.36 -13.13 -8.17
N PRO A 128 -1.44 -12.77 -9.10
CA PRO A 128 0.01 -13.05 -9.11
C PRO A 128 0.87 -12.01 -8.37
N PHE A 129 0.28 -10.93 -7.86
CA PHE A 129 1.03 -9.79 -7.30
C PHE A 129 1.88 -10.17 -6.08
N LYS A 130 1.46 -11.16 -5.28
CA LYS A 130 2.23 -11.65 -4.13
C LYS A 130 3.62 -12.19 -4.47
N ASP A 131 3.83 -12.69 -5.70
CA ASP A 131 5.13 -13.19 -6.16
C ASP A 131 6.10 -12.05 -6.51
N HIS A 132 5.58 -10.82 -6.62
CA HIS A 132 6.32 -9.59 -6.92
C HIS A 132 6.11 -8.53 -5.84
N LEU A 133 6.20 -8.94 -4.56
CA LEU A 133 5.82 -8.11 -3.41
C LEU A 133 6.51 -6.74 -3.36
N VAL A 134 7.80 -6.69 -3.72
CA VAL A 134 8.56 -5.43 -3.77
C VAL A 134 7.97 -4.49 -4.83
N ALA A 135 7.65 -4.99 -6.03
CA ALA A 135 7.04 -4.19 -7.07
C ALA A 135 5.62 -3.73 -6.68
N THR A 136 4.84 -4.58 -6.03
CA THR A 136 3.52 -4.20 -5.51
C THR A 136 3.62 -3.09 -4.45
N ALA A 137 4.57 -3.21 -3.52
CA ALA A 137 4.81 -2.19 -2.51
C ALA A 137 5.30 -0.88 -3.12
N ASP A 138 6.19 -0.96 -4.11
CA ASP A 138 6.71 0.17 -4.87
C ASP A 138 5.60 0.99 -5.55
N THR A 139 4.77 0.32 -6.36
CA THR A 139 3.66 1.00 -7.06
C THR A 139 2.65 1.60 -6.09
N ARG A 140 2.31 0.92 -4.98
CA ARG A 140 1.41 1.47 -3.95
C ARG A 140 2.01 2.68 -3.22
N ALA A 141 3.32 2.62 -2.91
CA ALA A 141 4.04 3.71 -2.26
C ALA A 141 4.07 4.96 -3.16
N GLU A 142 4.29 4.78 -4.46
CA GLU A 142 4.19 5.84 -5.46
C GLU A 142 2.78 6.46 -5.49
N GLY A 143 1.73 5.63 -5.58
CA GLY A 143 0.35 6.11 -5.56
C GLY A 143 0.04 6.96 -4.33
N LYS A 144 0.50 6.51 -3.16
CA LYS A 144 0.36 7.28 -1.91
C LYS A 144 1.10 8.61 -1.97
N ALA A 145 2.32 8.65 -2.53
CA ALA A 145 3.08 9.88 -2.69
C ALA A 145 2.39 10.85 -3.66
N LEU A 146 1.89 10.37 -4.81
CA LEU A 146 1.12 11.15 -5.78
C LEU A 146 -0.13 11.75 -5.15
N ARG A 147 -0.91 10.96 -4.40
CA ARG A 147 -2.09 11.46 -3.68
C ARG A 147 -1.74 12.55 -2.67
N ARG A 148 -0.61 12.42 -1.97
CA ARG A 148 -0.10 13.44 -1.03
C ARG A 148 0.32 14.72 -1.75
N ALA A 149 1.04 14.60 -2.87
CA ALA A 149 1.45 15.75 -3.69
C ALA A 149 0.23 16.51 -4.21
N LEU A 150 -0.74 15.78 -4.76
CA LEU A 150 -1.98 16.31 -5.32
C LEU A 150 -3.01 16.72 -4.27
N LYS A 151 -2.79 16.46 -2.98
CA LYS A 151 -3.71 16.75 -1.88
C LYS A 151 -5.13 16.14 -2.04
N ILE A 152 -5.24 15.00 -2.71
CA ILE A 152 -6.51 14.32 -2.96
C ILE A 152 -6.74 13.15 -1.98
N ARG A 153 -8.02 12.91 -1.64
CA ARG A 153 -8.45 11.85 -0.71
C ARG A 153 -9.14 10.70 -1.44
N VAL A 154 -8.44 10.09 -2.38
CA VAL A 154 -8.88 8.85 -3.06
C VAL A 154 -8.02 7.67 -2.64
N ILE A 155 -8.40 6.45 -2.99
CA ILE A 155 -7.56 5.25 -2.90
C ILE A 155 -7.16 4.92 -4.33
N THR A 156 -5.90 4.53 -4.59
CA THR A 156 -5.54 4.10 -5.94
C THR A 156 -6.00 2.67 -6.21
N ALA A 157 -6.17 2.30 -7.47
CA ALA A 157 -6.56 0.95 -7.88
C ALA A 157 -5.64 -0.13 -7.29
N GLU A 158 -4.35 0.15 -7.18
CA GLU A 158 -3.33 -0.76 -6.66
C GLU A 158 -3.44 -0.91 -5.13
N GLU A 159 -3.96 0.10 -4.44
CA GLU A 159 -4.26 0.07 -3.00
C GLU A 159 -5.58 -0.63 -2.68
N LEU A 160 -6.46 -0.85 -3.67
CA LEU A 160 -7.66 -1.67 -3.48
C LEU A 160 -7.22 -3.12 -3.21
N GLN A 161 -7.27 -3.50 -1.94
CA GLN A 161 -7.25 -4.89 -1.56
C GLN A 161 -8.68 -5.40 -1.68
N HIS A 162 -8.91 -6.33 -2.59
CA HIS A 162 -10.02 -7.26 -2.44
C HIS A 162 -9.66 -8.13 -1.22
N GLU A 163 -10.08 -7.70 -0.03
CA GLU A 163 -10.46 -8.69 0.95
C GLU A 163 -11.60 -9.44 0.28
N ASP A 164 -11.40 -10.71 -0.08
CA ASP A 164 -12.54 -11.58 -0.33
C ASP A 164 -13.37 -11.46 0.95
N GLU A 165 -14.56 -10.86 0.88
CA GLU A 165 -15.42 -10.70 2.08
C GLU A 165 -15.62 -12.06 2.76
N GLU A 166 -15.64 -13.15 1.98
CA GLU A 166 -15.61 -14.54 2.46
C GLU A 166 -14.32 -14.92 3.21
N GLU A 167 -13.15 -14.42 2.82
CA GLU A 167 -11.89 -14.68 3.55
C GLU A 167 -11.80 -13.87 4.84
N ALA A 168 -12.25 -12.61 4.84
CA ALA A 168 -12.35 -11.79 6.05
C ALA A 168 -13.35 -12.40 7.05
N LEU A 169 -14.56 -12.76 6.59
CA LEU A 169 -15.59 -13.42 7.39
C LEU A 169 -15.11 -14.78 7.90
N SER A 170 -14.57 -15.63 7.02
CA SER A 170 -14.09 -16.96 7.42
C SER A 170 -12.86 -16.89 8.34
N SER A 171 -12.04 -15.84 8.27
CA SER A 171 -10.89 -15.69 9.17
C SER A 171 -11.28 -15.48 10.64
N ASP A 172 -12.43 -14.85 10.89
CA ASP A 172 -12.99 -14.63 12.22
C ASP A 172 -13.92 -15.76 12.69
N GLU A 173 -14.29 -16.69 11.80
CA GLU A 173 -15.01 -17.90 12.18
C GLU A 173 -14.19 -18.79 13.12
N ALA A 174 -14.89 -19.58 13.95
CA ALA A 174 -14.26 -20.60 14.76
C ALA A 174 -13.61 -21.70 13.89
N VAL A 175 -12.59 -22.35 14.44
CA VAL A 175 -11.94 -23.50 13.79
C VAL A 175 -12.96 -24.58 13.43
N ASN A 176 -12.82 -25.16 12.24
CA ASN A 176 -13.70 -26.23 11.79
C ASN A 176 -13.14 -27.62 12.12
N ASP A 177 -14.01 -28.64 12.12
CA ASP A 177 -13.64 -30.02 12.47
C ASP A 177 -12.55 -30.60 11.55
N GLN A 178 -12.47 -30.18 10.28
CA GLN A 178 -11.44 -30.62 9.34
C GLN A 178 -10.06 -30.07 9.71
N GLN A 179 -9.99 -28.81 10.12
CA GLN A 179 -8.76 -28.16 10.62
C GLN A 179 -8.29 -28.82 11.91
N VAL A 180 -9.20 -29.10 12.84
CA VAL A 180 -8.87 -29.82 14.09
C VAL A 180 -8.34 -31.22 13.77
N LEU A 181 -8.93 -31.92 12.81
CA LEU A 181 -8.45 -33.22 12.35
C LEU A 181 -7.06 -33.14 11.72
N ALA A 182 -6.80 -32.13 10.90
CA ALA A 182 -5.49 -31.92 10.27
C ALA A 182 -4.40 -31.63 11.31
N ILE A 183 -4.66 -30.72 12.26
CA ILE A 183 -3.76 -30.44 13.39
C ILE A 183 -3.45 -31.73 14.14
N ASN A 184 -4.47 -32.52 14.47
CA ASN A 184 -4.31 -33.79 15.17
C ASN A 184 -3.41 -34.78 14.41
N GLN A 185 -3.64 -34.96 13.12
CA GLN A 185 -2.87 -35.89 12.29
C GLN A 185 -1.40 -35.45 12.17
N LEU A 186 -1.16 -34.15 12.05
CA LEU A 186 0.20 -33.60 11.98
C LEU A 186 0.93 -33.76 13.32
N CYS A 187 0.28 -33.42 14.44
CA CYS A 187 0.83 -33.61 15.78
C CYS A 187 1.14 -35.08 16.07
N LYS A 188 0.24 -36.01 15.73
CA LYS A 188 0.47 -37.46 15.88
C LYS A 188 1.67 -37.93 15.06
N ARG A 189 1.81 -37.46 13.82
CA ARG A 189 2.93 -37.85 12.93
C ARG A 189 4.28 -37.31 13.42
N LEU A 190 4.29 -36.13 14.05
CA LEU A 190 5.50 -35.48 14.55
C LEU A 190 5.80 -35.79 16.02
N ASN A 191 4.94 -36.57 16.69
CA ASN A 191 5.00 -36.80 18.14
C ASN A 191 4.99 -35.48 18.96
N ILE A 192 4.13 -34.55 18.57
CA ILE A 192 3.96 -33.23 19.22
C ILE A 192 2.65 -33.21 20.01
N SER A 193 2.68 -32.64 21.21
CA SER A 193 1.48 -32.37 22.02
C SER A 193 0.64 -31.25 21.39
N VAL A 194 -0.61 -31.57 21.06
CA VAL A 194 -1.60 -30.61 20.53
C VAL A 194 -1.81 -29.47 21.52
N VAL A 195 -1.92 -29.76 22.82
CA VAL A 195 -2.19 -28.77 23.86
C VAL A 195 -0.99 -27.84 24.04
N ALA A 196 0.23 -28.39 24.08
CA ALA A 196 1.44 -27.61 24.31
C ALA A 196 1.69 -26.62 23.16
N ILE A 197 1.63 -27.09 21.90
CA ILE A 197 1.87 -26.23 20.75
C ILE A 197 0.75 -25.19 20.57
N ALA A 198 -0.50 -25.54 20.82
CA ALA A 198 -1.61 -24.62 20.64
C ALA A 198 -1.58 -23.48 21.70
N LYS A 199 -1.30 -23.80 22.97
CA LYS A 199 -1.18 -22.78 24.04
C LYS A 199 0.08 -21.93 23.91
N ASP A 200 1.18 -22.51 23.46
CA ASP A 200 2.41 -21.77 23.22
C ASP A 200 2.25 -20.71 22.12
N GLN A 201 1.57 -21.08 21.02
CA GLN A 201 1.31 -20.15 19.92
C GLN A 201 0.17 -19.18 20.25
N TYR A 202 -0.82 -19.63 21.02
CA TYR A 202 -2.03 -18.87 21.33
C TYR A 202 -2.37 -18.98 22.81
N ASN A 203 -1.69 -18.18 23.64
CA ASN A 203 -1.73 -18.29 25.11
C ASN A 203 -3.10 -17.99 25.76
N THR A 204 -4.08 -17.57 24.97
CA THR A 204 -5.43 -17.20 25.42
C THR A 204 -6.45 -18.34 25.31
N ILE A 205 -6.13 -19.44 24.63
CA ILE A 205 -7.11 -20.51 24.35
C ILE A 205 -7.25 -21.47 25.55
N LYS A 206 -8.50 -21.82 25.88
CA LYS A 206 -8.84 -22.84 26.88
C LYS A 206 -9.11 -24.19 26.23
N SER A 207 -9.65 -24.17 25.01
CA SER A 207 -9.94 -25.33 24.17
C SER A 207 -9.44 -25.12 22.75
N ILE A 208 -9.27 -26.21 21.99
CA ILE A 208 -8.93 -26.14 20.56
C ILE A 208 -10.00 -25.40 19.76
N ASN A 209 -11.27 -25.47 20.18
CA ASN A 209 -12.40 -24.80 19.53
C ASN A 209 -12.40 -23.29 19.74
N ASP A 210 -11.57 -22.77 20.65
CA ASP A 210 -11.40 -21.33 20.84
C ASP A 210 -10.50 -20.71 19.76
N LEU A 211 -9.83 -21.53 18.94
CA LEU A 211 -9.05 -21.04 17.81
C LEU A 211 -9.96 -20.47 16.73
N ARG A 212 -9.52 -19.36 16.13
CA ARG A 212 -10.08 -18.86 14.88
C ARG A 212 -9.57 -19.68 13.70
N ASN A 213 -10.33 -19.68 12.61
CA ASN A 213 -10.02 -20.38 11.38
C ASN A 213 -8.61 -19.99 10.85
N LEU A 214 -8.29 -18.70 10.86
CA LEU A 214 -6.97 -18.22 10.46
C LEU A 214 -5.85 -18.76 11.35
N GLU A 215 -6.05 -18.74 12.67
CA GLU A 215 -5.08 -19.24 13.65
C GLU A 215 -4.81 -20.74 13.46
N ALA A 216 -5.86 -21.52 13.16
CA ALA A 216 -5.75 -22.93 12.82
C ALA A 216 -5.01 -23.17 11.50
N ARG A 217 -5.26 -22.37 10.45
CA ARG A 217 -4.51 -22.46 9.18
C ARG A 217 -3.02 -22.17 9.38
N LEU A 218 -2.68 -21.15 10.15
CA LEU A 218 -1.30 -20.80 10.48
C LEU A 218 -0.61 -21.90 11.28
N LEU A 219 -1.33 -22.51 12.24
CA LEU A 219 -0.80 -23.63 13.02
C LEU A 219 -0.54 -24.87 12.16
N ILE A 220 -1.45 -25.21 11.23
CA ILE A 220 -1.26 -26.31 10.26
C ILE A 220 -0.05 -26.05 9.36
N SER A 221 0.13 -24.81 8.88
CA SER A 221 1.28 -24.42 8.06
C SER A 221 2.59 -24.60 8.83
N LYS A 222 2.64 -24.15 10.09
CA LYS A 222 3.81 -24.32 10.98
C LYS A 222 4.13 -25.80 11.20
N LEU A 223 3.13 -26.60 11.57
CA LEU A 223 3.28 -28.05 11.74
C LEU A 223 3.74 -28.74 10.45
N SER A 224 3.26 -28.29 9.29
CA SER A 224 3.70 -28.80 7.99
C SER A 224 5.16 -28.44 7.67
N GLY A 225 5.62 -27.27 8.13
CA GLY A 225 7.03 -26.85 8.05
C GLY A 225 7.95 -27.77 8.86
N LEU A 226 7.58 -28.07 10.11
CA LEU A 226 8.33 -28.95 11.01
C LEU A 226 8.51 -30.39 10.49
N GLN A 227 7.72 -30.81 9.49
CA GLN A 227 7.92 -32.12 8.86
C GLN A 227 9.15 -32.18 7.97
N ARG A 228 9.55 -31.02 7.44
CA ARG A 228 10.73 -30.89 6.58
C ARG A 228 11.99 -30.68 7.41
N THR A 229 11.85 -30.12 8.61
CA THR A 229 12.94 -29.89 9.58
C THR A 229 12.57 -30.45 10.96
N PRO A 230 12.58 -31.80 11.12
CA PRO A 230 12.19 -32.43 12.39
C PRO A 230 13.13 -32.09 13.56
N ASP A 231 14.37 -31.66 13.28
CA ASP A 231 15.34 -31.26 14.30
C ASP A 231 15.02 -29.89 14.95
N ASP A 232 14.11 -29.11 14.35
CA ASP A 232 13.65 -27.80 14.87
C ASP A 232 12.49 -27.92 15.86
N VAL A 233 12.03 -29.14 16.15
CA VAL A 233 10.96 -29.37 17.12
C VAL A 233 11.49 -29.15 18.53
N SER A 234 11.05 -28.06 19.18
CA SER A 234 11.40 -27.77 20.57
C SER A 234 11.01 -28.93 21.49
N GLU A 235 11.92 -29.31 22.38
CA GLU A 235 11.72 -30.37 23.39
C GLU A 235 10.48 -30.12 24.26
N SER A 236 10.07 -28.87 24.43
CA SER A 236 8.91 -28.46 25.21
C SER A 236 7.57 -28.97 24.67
N TYR A 237 7.50 -29.40 23.41
CA TYR A 237 6.25 -29.87 22.79
C TYR A 237 6.24 -31.38 22.51
N ILE A 238 7.32 -32.09 22.80
CA ILE A 238 7.43 -33.53 22.48
C ILE A 238 6.51 -34.35 23.39
N GLY A 239 5.77 -35.29 22.79
CA GLY A 239 4.87 -36.20 23.49
C GLY A 239 3.42 -36.01 23.07
N TYR A 240 3.03 -36.67 21.97
CA TYR A 240 1.64 -36.69 21.55
C TYR A 240 0.79 -37.54 22.50
N ASP A 241 -0.31 -36.97 23.00
CA ASP A 241 -1.29 -37.64 23.85
C ASP A 241 -2.53 -38.00 23.04
N GLU A 242 -2.91 -39.28 22.96
CA GLU A 242 -4.12 -39.71 22.22
C GLU A 242 -5.43 -39.22 22.84
N ASN A 243 -5.43 -38.89 24.15
CA ASN A 243 -6.62 -38.46 24.86
C ASN A 243 -6.80 -36.95 24.89
N TRP A 244 -5.97 -36.17 24.20
CA TRP A 244 -6.06 -34.70 24.23
C TRP A 244 -7.46 -34.14 23.93
N LYS A 245 -8.28 -34.87 23.16
CA LYS A 245 -9.67 -34.49 22.87
C LYS A 245 -10.60 -34.51 24.08
N SER A 246 -10.40 -35.39 25.06
CA SER A 246 -11.22 -35.38 26.27
C SER A 246 -11.00 -34.09 27.08
N ASP A 247 -9.76 -33.59 27.04
CA ASP A 247 -9.31 -32.56 27.97
C ASP A 247 -9.28 -31.16 27.33
N PHE A 248 -9.20 -31.10 25.99
CA PHE A 248 -8.93 -29.86 25.26
C PHE A 248 -9.81 -29.64 24.03
N TYR A 249 -10.76 -30.54 23.69
CA TYR A 249 -11.64 -30.33 22.54
C TYR A 249 -12.70 -29.24 22.79
N GLY A 250 -13.01 -28.91 24.05
CA GLY A 250 -14.08 -27.96 24.39
C GLY A 250 -15.47 -28.58 24.16
N SER A 251 -16.28 -28.71 25.21
CA SER A 251 -17.65 -29.19 25.04
C SER A 251 -18.47 -28.18 24.25
N LYS A 252 -19.09 -28.62 23.15
CA LYS A 252 -20.14 -27.84 22.45
C LYS A 252 -21.21 -27.48 23.50
N LYS A 253 -21.39 -26.19 23.76
CA LYS A 253 -22.65 -25.70 24.34
C LYS A 253 -23.73 -25.74 23.26
#